data_AF-A0A524G4I2-F1
#
_entry.id   AF-A0A524G4I2-F1
#
_cell.length_a   1.000
_cell.length_b   1.000
_cell.length_c   1.000
_cell.angle_alpha   90.00
_cell.angle_beta   90.00
_cell.angle_gamma   90.00
#
_symmetry.space_group_name_H-M   'P 1'
#
loop_
_entity.id
_entity.type
_entity.pdbx_description
1 polymer ?
#
loop_
_entity_poly.entity_id
_entity_poly.type
_entity_poly.pdbx_seq_one_letter_code
_entity_poly.pdbx_strand_id
1 'polypeptide(L)'
;EVTIILAPNEVNATKGYIGVYGTDYWQPKDGWNLILSPMFIFHAQQIVFWCYLILISLALFNLLPIPMLDGDKLLSNGLSLYIKDERKVRIIMYPIRIAALLIVILSIVLSLIFGKGLF
;
A
#
# COMPACT_ATOMS: atom_id res chain seq x y z
N GLU A 1 39.11 10.83 -8.45
CA GLU A 1 38.19 9.88 -7.78
C GLU A 1 37.98 10.37 -6.36
N VAL A 2 36.74 10.30 -5.85
CA VAL A 2 36.43 10.66 -4.46
C VAL A 2 36.06 9.38 -3.73
N THR A 3 36.90 8.96 -2.78
CA THR A 3 36.64 7.80 -1.92
C THR A 3 35.91 8.28 -0.67
N ILE A 4 34.70 7.77 -0.43
CA ILE A 4 33.88 8.10 0.74
C ILE A 4 33.91 6.92 1.71
N ILE A 5 34.34 7.17 2.96
CA ILE A 5 34.30 6.16 4.04
C ILE A 5 32.92 6.23 4.70
N LEU A 6 32.21 5.09 4.70
CA LEU A 6 30.85 4.98 5.23
C LEU A 6 30.83 4.44 6.66
N ALA A 7 29.85 4.86 7.45
CA ALA A 7 29.56 4.29 8.77
C ALA A 7 28.78 2.95 8.63
N PRO A 8 28.77 2.06 9.63
CA PRO A 8 27.92 0.86 9.59
C PRO A 8 26.43 1.22 9.64
N ASN A 9 25.60 0.54 8.84
CA ASN A 9 24.15 0.74 8.79
C ASN A 9 23.45 0.17 10.04
N GLU A 10 22.48 0.91 10.59
CA GLU A 10 21.77 0.60 11.83
C GLU A 10 20.97 -0.72 11.77
N VAL A 11 20.46 -1.08 10.59
CA VAL A 11 19.70 -2.33 10.38
C VAL A 11 20.62 -3.49 9.99
N ASN A 12 21.77 -3.18 9.36
CA ASN A 12 22.73 -4.20 8.92
C ASN A 12 24.16 -3.66 8.95
N ALA A 13 24.90 -3.99 10.02
CA ALA A 13 26.27 -3.55 10.25
C ALA A 13 27.28 -3.95 9.16
N THR A 14 26.94 -4.91 8.27
CA THR A 14 27.81 -5.31 7.14
C THR A 14 27.71 -4.36 5.95
N LYS A 15 26.78 -3.39 5.95
CA LYS A 15 26.58 -2.41 4.89
C LYS A 15 27.04 -1.02 5.34
N GLY A 16 27.67 -0.28 4.43
CA GLY A 16 27.97 1.14 4.64
C GLY A 16 26.72 2.01 4.54
N TYR A 17 26.67 3.04 5.38
CA TYR A 17 25.59 4.02 5.47
C TYR A 17 26.17 5.42 5.33
N ILE A 18 25.61 6.17 4.36
CA ILE A 18 26.03 7.54 4.05
C ILE A 18 25.13 8.60 4.69
N GLY A 19 23.92 8.22 5.13
CA GLY A 19 22.95 9.16 5.73
C GLY A 19 22.37 10.19 4.76
N VAL A 20 22.68 10.09 3.46
CA VAL A 20 22.16 10.95 2.40
C VAL A 20 21.22 10.14 1.52
N TYR A 21 19.98 10.61 1.41
CA TYR A 21 19.00 10.02 0.50
C TYR A 21 19.13 10.69 -0.87
N GLY A 22 19.69 9.96 -1.84
CA GLY A 22 19.73 10.41 -3.23
C GLY A 22 18.34 10.32 -3.86
N THR A 23 17.94 11.34 -4.60
CA THR A 23 16.76 11.31 -5.46
C THR A 23 17.13 11.86 -6.82
N ASP A 24 16.41 11.42 -7.86
CA ASP A 24 16.62 11.91 -9.20
C ASP A 24 16.36 13.43 -9.24
N TYR A 25 17.30 14.18 -9.81
CA TYR A 25 17.16 15.62 -9.96
C TYR A 25 16.49 15.94 -11.30
N TRP A 26 15.29 16.52 -11.24
CA TRP A 26 14.53 16.90 -12.42
C TRP A 26 14.77 18.38 -12.71
N GLN A 27 15.69 18.64 -13.64
CA GLN A 27 16.01 20.01 -14.04
C GLN A 27 14.80 20.65 -14.73
N PRO A 28 14.30 21.81 -14.27
CA PRO A 28 13.16 22.46 -14.90
C PRO A 28 13.59 23.09 -16.22
N LYS A 29 12.67 23.14 -17.18
CA LYS A 29 12.88 23.88 -18.42
C LYS A 29 12.98 25.38 -18.14
N ASP A 30 13.65 26.11 -19.03
CA ASP A 30 13.78 27.57 -18.91
C ASP A 30 12.41 28.24 -18.78
N GLY A 31 12.27 29.11 -17.78
CA GLY A 31 11.02 29.79 -17.43
C GLY A 31 10.07 29.00 -16.52
N TRP A 32 10.28 27.70 -16.30
CA TRP A 32 9.40 26.87 -15.46
C TRP A 32 9.78 26.92 -13.96
N ASN A 33 10.97 27.43 -13.64
CA ASN A 33 11.51 27.55 -12.28
C ASN A 33 10.65 28.38 -11.32
N LEU A 34 9.78 29.25 -11.83
CA LEU A 34 8.92 30.13 -11.01
C LEU A 34 7.82 29.37 -10.26
N ILE A 35 7.33 28.26 -10.82
CA ILE A 35 6.18 27.49 -10.27
C ILE A 35 6.56 26.02 -10.06
N LEU A 36 7.41 25.47 -10.93
CA LEU A 36 7.77 24.05 -10.98
C LEU A 36 9.22 23.87 -10.59
N SER A 37 9.57 24.35 -9.40
CA SER A 37 10.89 24.11 -8.82
C SER A 37 11.11 22.59 -8.61
N PRO A 38 12.36 22.11 -8.64
CA PRO A 38 12.64 20.68 -8.44
C PRO A 38 12.11 20.16 -7.10
N MET A 39 12.18 20.98 -6.05
CA MET A 39 11.63 20.64 -4.74
C MET A 39 10.12 20.51 -4.76
N PHE A 40 9.42 21.41 -5.46
CA PHE A 40 7.97 21.32 -5.63
C PHE A 40 7.58 20.05 -6.38
N ILE A 41 8.24 19.73 -7.50
CA ILE A 41 7.97 18.52 -8.28
C ILE A 41 8.22 17.26 -7.46
N PHE A 42 9.34 17.21 -6.72
CA PHE A 42 9.63 16.09 -5.82
C PHE A 42 8.49 15.88 -4.82
N HIS A 43 8.02 16.94 -4.16
CA HIS A 43 6.94 16.83 -3.17
C HIS A 43 5.59 16.50 -3.82
N ALA A 44 5.28 17.08 -4.98
CA ALA A 44 4.08 16.78 -5.74
C ALA A 44 4.04 15.29 -6.14
N GLN A 45 5.17 14.72 -6.59
CA GLN A 45 5.28 13.30 -6.89
C GLN A 45 5.06 12.46 -5.62
N GLN A 46 5.65 12.83 -4.49
CA GLN A 46 5.41 12.14 -3.22
C GLN A 46 3.93 12.16 -2.84
N ILE A 47 3.26 13.32 -2.96
CA ILE A 47 1.83 13.44 -2.68
C ILE A 47 1.01 12.54 -3.60
N VAL A 48 1.25 12.57 -4.92
CA VAL A 48 0.54 11.71 -5.88
C VAL A 48 0.77 10.24 -5.57
N PHE A 49 2.01 9.85 -5.25
CA PHE A 49 2.34 8.47 -4.88
C PHE A 49 1.59 8.03 -3.62
N TRP A 50 1.61 8.83 -2.55
CA TRP A 50 0.92 8.51 -1.30
C TRP A 50 -0.59 8.51 -1.47
N CYS A 51 -1.16 9.47 -2.22
CA CYS A 51 -2.57 9.48 -2.57
C CYS A 51 -2.94 8.20 -3.33
N TYR A 52 -2.17 7.82 -4.35
CA TYR A 52 -2.38 6.57 -5.07
C TYR A 52 -2.35 5.37 -4.13
N LEU A 53 -1.31 5.25 -3.30
CA LEU A 53 -1.13 4.14 -2.34
C LEU A 53 -2.31 4.05 -1.36
N ILE A 54 -2.74 5.17 -0.79
CA ILE A 54 -3.87 5.22 0.14
C ILE A 54 -5.17 4.84 -0.57
N LEU A 55 -5.44 5.44 -1.73
CA LEU A 55 -6.69 5.21 -2.48
C LEU A 55 -6.80 3.78 -2.98
N ILE A 56 -5.72 3.19 -3.51
CA ILE A 56 -5.73 1.80 -3.94
C ILE A 56 -5.88 0.85 -2.75
N SER A 57 -5.22 1.13 -1.63
CA SER A 57 -5.37 0.33 -0.41
C SER A 57 -6.81 0.37 0.08
N LEU A 58 -7.42 1.56 0.18
CA LEU A 58 -8.81 1.73 0.58
C LEU A 58 -9.78 1.00 -0.37
N ALA A 59 -9.57 1.11 -1.68
CA ALA A 59 -10.38 0.43 -2.67
C ALA A 59 -10.28 -1.10 -2.54
N LEU A 60 -9.07 -1.64 -2.38
CA LEU A 60 -8.85 -3.07 -2.17
C LEU A 60 -9.50 -3.57 -0.88
N PHE A 61 -9.36 -2.81 0.22
CA PHE A 61 -10.04 -3.12 1.48
C PHE A 61 -11.56 -3.14 1.30
N ASN A 62 -12.14 -2.10 0.69
CA ASN A 62 -13.58 -2.03 0.44
C ASN A 62 -14.09 -3.14 -0.48
N LEU A 63 -13.23 -3.73 -1.31
CA LEU A 63 -13.59 -4.84 -2.20
C LEU A 63 -13.56 -6.20 -1.50
N LEU A 64 -13.07 -6.27 -0.25
CA LEU A 64 -13.12 -7.51 0.52
C LEU A 64 -14.57 -7.90 0.83
N PRO A 65 -14.91 -9.20 0.76
CA PRO A 65 -16.24 -9.71 1.07
C PRO A 65 -16.45 -9.79 2.58
N ILE A 66 -16.39 -8.65 3.29
CA ILE A 66 -16.60 -8.54 4.73
C ILE A 66 -17.92 -7.80 4.98
N PRO A 67 -18.79 -8.28 5.89
CA PRO A 67 -20.00 -7.56 6.24
C PRO A 67 -19.68 -6.13 6.70
N MET A 68 -20.29 -5.12 6.08
CA MET A 68 -20.04 -3.66 6.16
C MET A 68 -19.24 -3.06 4.99
N LEU A 69 -18.49 -3.85 4.22
CA LEU A 69 -17.75 -3.38 3.05
C LEU A 69 -18.54 -3.60 1.75
N ASP A 70 -18.21 -2.83 0.72
CA ASP A 70 -18.91 -2.88 -0.57
C ASP A 70 -18.71 -4.23 -1.30
N GLY A 71 -17.56 -4.86 -1.07
CA GLY A 71 -17.18 -6.15 -1.64
C GLY A 71 -18.11 -7.30 -1.27
N ASP A 72 -18.76 -7.23 -0.09
CA ASP A 72 -19.72 -8.26 0.33
C ASP A 72 -20.95 -8.27 -0.57
N LYS A 73 -21.54 -7.08 -0.81
CA LYS A 73 -22.70 -6.92 -1.68
C LYS A 73 -22.33 -7.16 -3.14
N LEU A 74 -21.14 -6.70 -3.57
CA LEU A 74 -20.66 -6.89 -4.93
C LEU A 74 -20.51 -8.38 -5.24
N LEU A 75 -19.91 -9.15 -4.33
CA LEU A 75 -19.74 -10.59 -4.52
C LEU A 75 -21.07 -11.34 -4.43
N SER A 76 -21.94 -11.01 -3.47
CA SER A 76 -23.24 -11.67 -3.34
C SER A 76 -24.14 -11.42 -4.56
N ASN A 77 -24.14 -10.19 -5.08
CA ASN A 77 -24.91 -9.83 -6.27
C ASN A 77 -24.30 -10.45 -7.53
N GLY A 78 -22.96 -10.51 -7.63
CA GLY A 78 -22.29 -11.20 -8.72
C GLY A 78 -22.63 -12.70 -8.75
N LEU A 79 -22.63 -13.36 -7.58
CA LEU A 79 -23.02 -14.77 -7.47
C LEU A 79 -24.50 -14.99 -7.79
N SER A 80 -25.39 -14.07 -7.39
CA SER A 80 -26.83 -14.22 -7.63
C SER A 80 -27.23 -14.08 -9.10
N LEU A 81 -26.41 -13.46 -9.94
CA LEU A 81 -26.60 -13.46 -11.40
C LEU A 81 -26.52 -14.87 -12.01
N TYR A 82 -25.69 -15.74 -11.44
CA TYR A 82 -25.48 -17.11 -11.92
C TYR A 82 -26.23 -18.16 -11.09
N ILE A 83 -26.41 -17.91 -9.79
CA ILE A 83 -27.03 -18.83 -8.84
C ILE A 83 -28.33 -18.20 -8.33
N LYS A 84 -29.47 -18.68 -8.84
CA LYS A 84 -30.80 -18.20 -8.42
C LYS A 84 -31.19 -18.61 -7.00
N ASP A 85 -30.51 -19.61 -6.43
CA ASP A 85 -30.78 -20.12 -5.09
C ASP A 85 -30.01 -19.32 -4.03
N GLU A 86 -30.73 -18.45 -3.33
CA GLU A 86 -30.17 -17.61 -2.25
C GLU A 86 -29.52 -18.42 -1.12
N ARG A 87 -29.99 -19.66 -0.86
CA ARG A 87 -29.39 -20.51 0.17
C ARG A 87 -28.00 -20.96 -0.25
N LYS A 88 -27.83 -21.33 -1.52
CA LYS A 88 -26.51 -21.72 -2.06
C LYS A 88 -25.55 -20.52 -2.06
N VAL A 89 -26.01 -19.34 -2.45
CA VAL A 89 -25.19 -18.12 -2.39
C VAL A 89 -24.74 -17.84 -0.95
N ARG A 90 -25.63 -17.96 0.03
CA ARG A 90 -25.29 -17.75 1.45
C ARG A 90 -24.29 -18.77 1.97
N ILE A 91 -24.44 -20.04 1.60
CA ILE A 91 -23.52 -21.12 1.98
C ILE A 91 -22.11 -20.87 1.41
N ILE A 92 -22.00 -20.34 0.19
CA ILE A 92 -20.71 -20.00 -0.43
C ILE A 92 -20.11 -18.73 0.17
N MET A 93 -20.96 -17.74 0.47
CA MET A 93 -20.52 -16.44 0.98
C MET A 93 -19.94 -16.51 2.40
N TYR A 94 -20.50 -17.36 3.26
CA TYR A 94 -20.07 -17.47 4.65
C TYR A 94 -18.59 -17.86 4.85
N PRO A 95 -18.05 -18.93 4.21
CA PRO A 95 -16.63 -19.27 4.34
C PRO A 95 -15.73 -18.19 3.73
N ILE A 96 -16.15 -17.55 2.63
CA ILE A 96 -15.39 -16.48 1.98
C ILE A 96 -15.25 -15.27 2.92
N ARG A 97 -16.33 -14.87 3.60
CA ARG A 97 -16.31 -13.79 4.62
C ARG A 97 -15.35 -14.09 5.76
N ILE A 98 -15.41 -15.32 6.28
CA ILE A 98 -14.53 -15.76 7.37
C ILE A 98 -13.07 -15.74 6.90
N ALA A 99 -12.78 -16.27 5.71
CA ALA A 99 -11.43 -16.28 5.16
C ALA A 99 -10.89 -14.85 4.97
N ALA A 100 -11.68 -13.94 4.40
CA ALA A 100 -11.28 -12.55 4.23
C ALA A 100 -10.98 -11.86 5.56
N LEU A 101 -11.84 -12.06 6.57
CA LEU A 101 -11.64 -11.51 7.91
C LEU A 101 -10.37 -12.09 8.57
N LEU A 102 -10.16 -13.40 8.46
CA LEU A 102 -8.96 -14.06 9.00
C LEU A 102 -7.69 -13.56 8.35
N ILE A 103 -7.67 -13.32 7.04
CA ILE A 103 -6.50 -12.78 6.33
C ILE A 103 -6.15 -11.39 6.87
N VAL A 104 -7.14 -10.51 7.09
CA VAL A 104 -6.91 -9.17 7.63
C VAL A 104 -6.42 -9.22 9.08
N ILE A 105 -7.03 -10.04 9.93
CA ILE A 105 -6.58 -10.20 11.31
C ILE A 105 -5.16 -10.76 11.34
N LEU A 106 -4.88 -11.78 10.52
CA LEU A 106 -3.57 -12.38 10.43
C LEU A 106 -2.52 -11.37 9.96
N SER A 107 -2.82 -10.57 8.93
CA SER A 107 -1.88 -9.56 8.45
C SER A 107 -1.53 -8.52 9.52
N ILE A 108 -2.52 -8.06 10.30
CA ILE A 108 -2.30 -7.15 11.43
C ILE A 108 -1.45 -7.83 12.51
N VAL A 109 -1.78 -9.06 12.92
CA VAL A 109 -1.03 -9.79 13.95
C VAL A 109 0.41 -10.04 13.53
N LEU A 110 0.62 -10.51 12.30
CA LEU A 110 1.96 -10.70 11.74
C LEU A 110 2.72 -9.38 11.70
N SER A 111 2.07 -8.28 11.28
CA SER A 111 2.69 -6.96 11.29
C SER A 111 3.09 -6.51 12.70
N LEU A 112 2.34 -6.84 13.75
CA LEU A 112 2.69 -6.49 15.12
C LEU A 112 3.79 -7.37 15.71
N ILE A 113 3.83 -8.65 15.35
CA ILE A 113 4.85 -9.60 15.82
C ILE A 113 6.20 -9.33 15.13
N PHE A 114 6.18 -9.23 13.80
CA PHE A 114 7.38 -9.03 12.98
C PHE A 114 7.78 -7.56 12.82
N GLY A 115 6.86 -6.62 13.01
CA GLY A 115 7.10 -5.18 12.89
C GLY A 115 7.84 -4.56 14.08
N LYS A 116 8.23 -5.34 15.10
CA LYS A 116 9.10 -4.87 16.20
C LYS A 116 10.54 -4.50 15.76
N GLY A 117 10.83 -4.48 14.46
CA GLY A 117 12.08 -3.96 13.88
C GLY A 117 11.87 -2.94 12.76
N LEU A 118 10.66 -2.35 12.64
CA LEU A 118 10.32 -1.35 11.61
C LEU A 118 10.21 0.09 12.16
N PHE A 119 10.52 0.30 13.43
CA PHE A 119 10.76 1.62 14.05
C PHE A 119 12.01 1.54 14.91
#